data_AF-J9FAZ8-F1
#
_entry.id   AF-J9FAZ8-F1
#
_cell.length_a   1.000
_cell.length_b   1.000
_cell.length_c   1.000
_cell.angle_alpha   90.00
_cell.angle_beta   90.00
_cell.angle_gamma   90.00
#
_symmetry.space_group_name_H-M   'P 1'
#
loop_
_entity.id
_entity.type
_entity.pdbx_description
1 polymer ?
#
loop_
_entity_poly.entity_id
_entity_poly.type
_entity_poly.pdbx_seq_one_letter_code
_entity_poly.pdbx_strand_id
1 'polypeptide(L)' 'MAVTLDVGEVFMDVVHKYPDLTIHLTLFHATIREDIPQKLEHNNIRWITVDEIDQYAFCPADVEILRRLKDVR' A
#
# COMPACT_ATOMS: atom_id res chain seq x y z
N MET A 1 -3.25 7.58 20.03
CA MET A 1 -3.26 6.12 19.82
C MET A 1 -2.85 5.88 18.38
N ALA A 2 -1.92 4.96 18.14
CA ALA A 2 -1.35 4.64 16.82
C ALA A 2 -1.00 3.14 16.79
N VAL A 3 -0.67 2.59 15.62
CA VAL A 3 -0.16 1.22 15.48
C VAL A 3 1.36 1.23 15.46
N THR A 4 1.99 0.24 16.09
CA THR A 4 3.44 0.05 16.00
C THR A 4 3.74 -0.98 14.92
N LEU A 5 4.59 -0.63 13.96
CA LEU A 5 4.99 -1.50 12.86
C LEU A 5 6.45 -1.94 12.99
N ASP A 6 6.71 -3.20 12.67
CA ASP A 6 8.01 -3.65 12.24
C ASP A 6 8.16 -3.42 10.76
N VAL A 7 9.02 -2.48 10.40
CA VAL A 7 9.34 -2.16 9.01
C VAL A 7 10.49 -3.04 8.55
N GLY A 8 10.21 -3.85 7.53
CA GLY A 8 11.16 -4.74 6.88
C GLY A 8 11.82 -4.10 5.67
N GLU A 9 12.20 -4.94 4.70
CA GLU A 9 12.90 -4.51 3.49
C GLU A 9 11.99 -3.73 2.53
N VAL A 10 12.63 -2.94 1.67
CA VAL A 10 11.96 -2.28 0.54
C VAL A 10 11.46 -3.36 -0.41
N PHE A 11 10.15 -3.35 -0.66
CA PHE A 11 9.51 -4.20 -1.65
C PHE A 11 9.80 -3.69 -3.07
N MET A 12 9.55 -2.40 -3.31
CA MET A 12 9.81 -1.74 -4.59
C MET A 12 9.71 -0.22 -4.50
N ASP A 13 10.20 0.43 -5.55
CA ASP A 13 10.01 1.84 -5.83
C ASP A 13 9.19 2.05 -7.13
N VAL A 14 8.38 3.10 -7.14
CA VAL A 14 7.63 3.55 -8.32
C VAL A 14 7.71 5.07 -8.45
N VAL A 15 8.10 5.54 -9.63
CA VAL A 15 7.94 6.94 -10.03
C VAL A 15 6.71 7.06 -10.91
N HIS A 16 5.74 7.87 -10.50
CA HIS A 16 4.54 8.14 -11.28
C HIS A 16 4.41 9.64 -11.58
N LYS A 17 4.12 9.97 -12.84
CA LYS A 17 3.98 11.34 -13.31
C LYS A 17 2.52 11.65 -13.62
N TYR A 18 1.97 12.61 -12.88
CA TYR A 18 0.73 13.30 -13.20
C TYR A 18 1.00 14.53 -14.09
N PRO A 19 -0.02 15.13 -14.71
CA PRO A 19 0.16 16.34 -15.53
C PRO A 19 0.79 17.52 -14.78
N ASP A 20 0.55 17.63 -13.47
CA ASP A 20 0.92 18.74 -12.60
C ASP A 20 2.07 18.42 -11.63
N LEU A 21 2.32 17.14 -11.32
CA LEU A 21 3.37 16.73 -10.38
C LEU A 21 3.94 15.34 -10.68
N THR A 22 5.11 15.04 -10.12
CA THR A 22 5.72 13.70 -10.14
C THR A 22 5.92 13.21 -8.72
N ILE A 23 5.48 12.00 -8.43
CA ILE A 23 5.69 11.34 -7.13
C ILE A 23 6.69 10.20 -7.26
N HIS A 24 7.40 9.96 -6.17
CA HIS A 24 8.20 8.76 -5.96
C HIS A 24 7.65 8.04 -4.73
N LEU A 25 7.26 6.78 -4.91
CA LEU A 25 6.69 5.91 -3.89
C LEU A 25 7.67 4.80 -3.59
N THR A 26 8.06 4.66 -2.32
CA THR A 26 8.83 3.51 -1.81
C THR A 26 7.93 2.68 -0.92
N LEU A 27 7.81 1.39 -1.24
CA LEU A 27 6.99 0.44 -0.49
C LEU A 27 7.85 -0.46 0.36
N PHE A 28 7.40 -0.72 1.58
CA PHE A 28 8.07 -1.58 2.54
C PHE A 28 7.20 -2.77 2.89
N HIS A 29 7.82 -3.92 3.08
CA HIS A 29 7.18 -4.97 3.85
C HIS A 29 7.05 -4.52 5.30
N ALA A 30 5.86 -4.63 5.89
CA ALA A 30 5.64 -4.25 7.27
C ALA A 30 4.74 -5.27 7.97
N THR A 31 5.04 -5.54 9.24
CA THR A 31 4.21 -6.38 10.11
C THR A 31 3.74 -5.55 11.29
N ILE A 32 2.50 -5.76 11.72
CA ILE A 32 1.98 -5.10 12.93
C ILE A 32 2.64 -5.76 14.14
N ARG A 33 3.39 -4.97 14.90
CA ARG A 33 4.03 -5.41 16.14
C ARG A 33 3.05 -5.31 17.31
N GLU A 34 2.41 -4.15 17.46
CA GLU A 34 1.51 -3.84 18.57
C GLU A 34 0.35 -2.96 18.09
N ASP A 35 -0.79 -3.10 18.78
CA ASP A 35 -2.07 -2.46 18.48
C ASP A 35 -2.67 -2.85 17.12
N ILE A 36 -3.85 -2.32 16.81
CA ILE A 36 -4.57 -2.56 15.54
C ILE A 36 -4.75 -1.22 14.83
N PRO A 37 -4.57 -1.14 13.50
CA PRO A 37 -4.83 0.08 12.75
C PRO A 37 -6.21 0.66 13.03
N GLN A 38 -6.23 1.95 13.37
CA GLN A 38 -7.45 2.68 13.68
C GLN A 38 -7.76 3.69 12.60
N LYS A 39 -9.06 3.92 12.40
CA LYS A 39 -9.56 4.87 11.44
C LYS A 39 -9.52 6.30 12.01
N LEU A 40 -8.32 6.88 12.07
CA LEU A 40 -8.12 8.24 12.60
C LEU A 40 -8.43 9.33 11.56
N GLU A 41 -7.85 9.19 10.36
CA GLU A 41 -8.04 10.14 9.24
C GLU A 41 -8.88 9.58 8.09
N HIS A 42 -8.87 8.25 7.91
CA HIS A 42 -9.48 7.61 6.76
C HIS A 42 -11.01 7.48 6.92
N ASN A 43 -11.75 7.41 5.80
CA ASN A 43 -13.20 7.17 5.86
C ASN A 43 -13.56 5.69 6.07
N ASN A 44 -12.67 4.77 5.66
CA ASN A 44 -12.77 3.33 5.89
C ASN A 44 -11.38 2.68 5.89
N ILE A 45 -11.24 1.50 6.49
CA ILE A 45 -10.03 0.68 6.47
C ILE A 45 -10.42 -0.80 6.39
N ARG A 46 -9.76 -1.57 5.53
CA ARG A 46 -10.03 -3.00 5.34
C ARG A 46 -8.77 -3.75 4.93
N TRP A 47 -8.60 -4.94 5.51
CA TRP A 47 -7.64 -5.93 5.03
C TRP A 47 -8.22 -6.67 3.83
N ILE A 48 -7.44 -6.77 2.76
CA ILE A 48 -7.78 -7.52 1.55
C ILE A 48 -6.63 -8.43 1.17
N THR A 49 -6.96 -9.53 0.52
CA THR A 49 -6.00 -10.44 -0.10
C THR A 49 -5.62 -9.96 -1.50
N VAL A 50 -4.57 -10.54 -2.07
CA VAL A 50 -4.10 -10.24 -3.43
C VAL A 50 -5.19 -10.52 -4.48
N ASP A 51 -5.98 -11.58 -4.30
CA ASP A 51 -7.07 -11.96 -5.21
C ASP A 51 -8.27 -10.99 -5.13
N GLU A 52 -8.40 -10.24 -4.03
CA GLU A 52 -9.47 -9.24 -3.85
C GLU A 52 -9.12 -7.87 -4.45
N ILE A 53 -7.88 -7.64 -4.89
CA ILE A 53 -7.41 -6.33 -5.38
C ILE A 53 -8.31 -5.77 -6.50
N ASP A 54 -8.74 -6.61 -7.44
CA ASP A 54 -9.54 -6.17 -8.60
C ASP A 54 -10.96 -5.75 -8.24
N GLN A 55 -11.38 -5.94 -7.00
CA GLN A 55 -12.70 -5.52 -6.50
C GLN A 55 -12.72 -4.05 -6.04
N TYR A 56 -11.57 -3.38 -6.03
CA TYR A 56 -11.43 -2.01 -5.52
C TYR A 56 -10.84 -1.07 -6.58
N ALA A 57 -11.28 0.19 -6.54
CA ALA A 57 -10.69 1.24 -7.36
C ALA A 57 -9.46 1.81 -6.63
N PHE A 58 -8.28 1.57 -7.20
CA PHE A 58 -7.02 2.14 -6.73
C PHE A 58 -6.58 3.33 -7.58
N CYS A 59 -5.65 4.12 -7.04
CA CYS A 59 -5.08 5.24 -7.77
C CYS A 59 -4.19 4.76 -8.93
N PRO A 60 -4.06 5.54 -10.03
CA PRO A 60 -3.22 5.16 -11.17
C PRO A 60 -1.75 4.88 -10.81
N ALA A 61 -1.22 5.58 -9.79
CA ALA A 61 0.14 5.36 -9.30
C ALA A 61 0.35 3.97 -8.68
N ASP A 62 -0.71 3.33 -8.20
CA ASP A 62 -0.63 2.04 -7.51
C ASP A 62 -0.74 0.84 -8.46
N VAL A 63 -1.18 1.05 -9.70
CA VAL A 63 -1.46 -0.04 -10.65
C VAL A 63 -0.25 -0.97 -10.85
N GLU A 64 0.95 -0.41 -11.02
CA GLU A 64 2.18 -1.21 -11.17
C GLU A 64 2.53 -1.97 -9.89
N ILE A 65 2.29 -1.37 -8.72
CA ILE A 65 2.51 -2.02 -7.42
C ILE A 65 1.59 -3.23 -7.28
N LEU A 66 0.30 -3.03 -7.54
CA LEU A 66 -0.73 -4.06 -7.43
C LEU A 66 -0.48 -5.22 -8.40
N ARG A 67 0.02 -4.93 -9.60
CA ARG A 67 0.45 -5.96 -10.56
C ARG A 67 1.59 -6.80 -9.98
N ARG A 68 2.62 -6.16 -9.41
CA ARG A 68 3.74 -6.90 -8.79
C ARG A 68 3.30 -7.73 -7.60
N LEU A 69 2.38 -7.24 -6.77
CA LEU A 69 1.83 -8.02 -5.65
C LEU A 69 1.12 -9.29 -6.12
N LYS A 70 0.52 -9.31 -7.31
CA LYS A 70 -0.10 -10.50 -7.91
C LYS A 70 0.91 -11.49 -8.48
N ASP A 71 2.05 -11.00 -8.95
CA ASP A 71 3.12 -11.82 -9.54
C ASP A 71 3.97 -12.51 -8.46
N VAL A 72 4.09 -11.91 -7.27
CA VAL A 72 4.77 -12.51 -6.11
C VAL A 72 3.81 -13.50 -5.44
N ARG A 73 3.82 -14.74 -5.93
CA ARG A 73 3.14 -15.90 -5.33
C ARG A 73 4.12 -16.82 -4.62
#